data_AF-A0A835A0W4-F1
#
_entry.id   AF-A0A835A0W4-F1
#
_cell.length_a   1.000
_cell.length_b   1.000
_cell.length_c   1.000
_cell.angle_alpha   90.00
_cell.angle_beta   90.00
_cell.angle_gamma   90.00
#
_symmetry.space_group_name_H-M   'P 1'
#
loop_
_entity.id
_entity.type
_entity.pdbx_description
1 polymer ?
#
loop_
_entity_poly.entity_id
_entity_poly.type
_entity_poly.pdbx_seq_one_letter_code
_entity_poly.pdbx_strand_id
1 'polypeptide(L)'
;MDARRAGGRVAAARRALADAAGCSFPLPVLRITNRLAMISLVLSSCHLLRLCSDRDRPLRFPLGGREVATVLCQLASVAYLLSLLGITSAAHPKVPTSDDDGDGEGGSPRPARAAAADAVAPMHDGVEGEDEEIIAKVVFGALPSHQLESRLGDCRRAARVRREALRLMTGRGVEGLPFDGMDYQAILGQCCEMPVGYVQVPVGVAGPLLLDGRQYHVPMATTEGCLVASINRGCKAIAESGGAESVLFRDAMSRAPVVKLPSAKRAAELMSFVEAAANFETLASVFNGSSRFGKLQGIKCALAGRNLYIRFTCSTGDAMGMNMVSKGVENVLRYLRNDFADMDLISLSGNYCSDKKPAAVNWIEGRGKSVVCEATIEGAVVENILKTTVRKLVELNIIKNLAGSAVAGALGGFNAHASNIVSALFIATGQDPAQNVESSQCITMLEEVNDGEDLHISVAMTSIEVGTIGGGTCLASQAACLNLLGVRGPNLASPGANAKLLATIVAGSVLAGELSLLAALASGKLVESHMKYNRSSKDVASAASSEDT
;
A
#
# COMPACT_ATOMS: atom_id res chain seq x y z
N MET A 1 14.76 -41.72 46.84
CA MET A 1 14.36 -42.61 45.74
C MET A 1 13.07 -42.10 45.07
N ASP A 2 12.97 -40.81 44.69
CA ASP A 2 11.74 -40.31 44.02
C ASP A 2 11.92 -38.94 43.30
N ALA A 3 12.95 -38.81 42.46
CA ALA A 3 13.07 -37.67 41.53
C ALA A 3 13.19 -38.10 40.06
N ARG A 4 13.74 -39.29 39.79
CA ARG A 4 13.81 -39.87 38.43
C ARG A 4 12.49 -40.50 37.95
N ARG A 5 11.61 -40.91 38.87
CA ARG A 5 10.25 -41.42 38.53
C ARG A 5 9.26 -40.32 38.14
N ALA A 6 9.45 -39.09 38.62
CA ALA A 6 8.61 -37.94 38.26
C ALA A 6 8.92 -37.39 36.86
N GLY A 7 10.20 -37.29 36.49
CA GLY A 7 10.63 -36.82 35.16
C GLY A 7 10.18 -37.72 34.01
N GLY A 8 10.16 -39.04 34.22
CA GLY A 8 9.66 -40.01 33.23
C GLY A 8 8.15 -39.93 33.01
N ARG A 9 7.37 -39.64 34.07
CA ARG A 9 5.89 -39.49 33.97
C ARG A 9 5.49 -38.19 33.29
N VAL A 10 6.24 -37.11 33.50
CA VAL A 10 6.02 -35.82 32.82
C VAL A 10 6.40 -35.90 31.34
N ALA A 11 7.48 -36.59 30.98
CA ALA A 11 7.86 -36.81 29.58
C ALA A 11 6.88 -37.74 28.84
N ALA A 12 6.34 -38.76 29.51
CA ALA A 12 5.31 -39.64 28.96
C ALA A 12 3.97 -38.92 28.76
N ALA A 13 3.55 -38.07 29.70
CA ALA A 13 2.35 -37.23 29.56
C ALA A 13 2.50 -36.22 28.40
N ARG A 14 3.71 -35.68 28.19
CA ARG A 14 3.99 -34.73 27.10
C ARG A 14 4.00 -35.39 25.72
N ARG A 15 4.46 -36.65 25.61
CA ARG A 15 4.33 -37.46 24.38
C ARG A 15 2.89 -37.87 24.11
N ALA A 16 2.15 -38.29 25.14
CA ALA A 16 0.73 -38.63 24.99
C ALA A 16 -0.13 -37.42 24.53
N LEU A 17 0.19 -36.20 24.97
CA LEU A 17 -0.46 -34.97 24.48
C LEU A 17 -0.04 -34.59 23.05
N ALA A 18 1.19 -34.87 22.64
CA ALA A 18 1.66 -34.63 21.27
C ALA A 18 1.07 -35.65 20.28
N ASP A 19 0.93 -36.92 20.69
CA ASP A 19 0.27 -37.96 19.89
C ASP A 19 -1.24 -37.70 19.77
N ALA A 20 -1.88 -37.17 20.81
CA ALA A 20 -3.29 -36.74 20.76
C ALA A 20 -3.52 -35.51 19.85
N ALA A 21 -2.52 -34.65 19.68
CA ALA A 21 -2.56 -33.50 18.76
C ALA A 21 -2.35 -33.90 17.29
N GLY A 22 -1.84 -35.11 17.03
CA GLY A 22 -1.72 -35.71 15.69
C GLY A 22 -2.98 -36.45 15.22
N CYS A 23 -3.98 -36.65 16.09
CA CYS A 23 -5.26 -37.24 15.71
C CYS A 23 -6.10 -36.23 14.93
N SER A 24 -6.25 -36.46 13.62
CA SER A 24 -7.23 -35.75 12.79
C SER A 24 -8.65 -36.12 13.25
N PHE A 25 -9.22 -35.32 14.15
CA PHE A 25 -10.62 -35.46 14.53
C PHE A 25 -11.51 -35.14 13.30
N PRO A 26 -12.60 -35.89 13.07
CA PRO A 26 -13.47 -35.61 11.94
C PRO A 26 -14.01 -34.17 12.04
N LEU A 27 -14.06 -33.46 10.91
CA LEU A 27 -14.47 -32.05 10.77
C LEU A 27 -15.69 -31.60 11.63
N PRO A 28 -16.73 -32.44 11.88
CA PRO A 28 -17.83 -32.08 12.76
C PRO A 28 -17.41 -31.90 14.22
N VAL A 29 -16.49 -32.73 14.73
CA VAL A 29 -16.02 -32.71 16.12
C VAL A 29 -15.17 -31.47 16.38
N LEU A 30 -14.29 -31.10 15.44
CA LEU A 30 -13.46 -29.89 15.53
C LEU A 30 -14.31 -28.60 15.52
N ARG A 31 -15.41 -28.58 14.75
CA ARG A 31 -16.37 -27.46 14.75
C ARG A 31 -17.10 -27.32 16.09
N ILE A 32 -17.45 -28.44 16.72
CA ILE A 32 -18.12 -28.44 18.03
C ILE A 32 -17.15 -27.98 19.12
N THR A 33 -15.93 -28.50 19.15
CA THR A 33 -14.93 -28.11 20.16
C THR A 33 -14.51 -26.65 20.03
N ASN A 34 -14.36 -26.13 18.81
CA ASN A 34 -14.05 -24.72 18.57
C ASN A 34 -15.20 -23.80 19.00
N ARG A 35 -16.47 -24.18 18.72
CA ARG A 35 -17.64 -23.44 19.19
C ARG A 35 -17.73 -23.42 20.71
N LEU A 36 -17.49 -24.55 21.37
CA LEU A 36 -17.49 -24.64 22.84
C LEU A 36 -16.37 -23.80 23.46
N ALA A 37 -15.17 -23.81 22.88
CA ALA A 37 -14.05 -23.00 23.34
C ALA A 37 -14.32 -21.49 23.20
N MET A 38 -14.93 -21.06 22.08
CA MET A 38 -15.32 -19.66 21.88
C MET A 38 -16.44 -19.23 22.82
N ILE A 39 -17.47 -20.07 23.04
CA ILE A 39 -18.54 -19.79 23.99
C ILE A 39 -17.97 -19.68 25.41
N SER A 40 -17.09 -20.60 25.81
CA SER A 40 -16.43 -20.58 27.12
C SER A 40 -15.58 -19.32 27.31
N LEU A 41 -14.82 -18.91 26.29
CA LEU A 41 -14.02 -17.68 26.30
C LEU A 41 -14.90 -16.44 26.47
N VAL A 42 -15.99 -16.33 25.72
CA VAL A 42 -16.89 -15.17 25.78
C VAL A 42 -17.58 -15.10 27.14
N LEU A 43 -18.09 -16.22 27.65
CA LEU A 43 -18.79 -16.26 28.95
C LEU A 43 -17.85 -15.95 30.12
N SER A 44 -16.63 -16.50 30.11
CA SER A 44 -15.64 -16.22 31.16
C SER A 44 -15.09 -14.80 31.07
N SER A 45 -14.88 -14.25 29.87
CA SER A 45 -14.53 -12.84 29.66
C SER A 45 -15.62 -11.89 30.16
N CYS A 46 -16.89 -12.14 29.83
CA CYS A 46 -18.02 -11.35 30.32
C CYS A 46 -18.15 -11.41 31.86
N HIS A 47 -17.89 -12.57 32.46
CA HIS A 47 -17.93 -12.72 33.91
C HIS A 47 -16.77 -11.97 34.59
N LEU A 48 -15.55 -12.05 34.06
CA LEU A 48 -14.39 -11.29 34.52
C LEU A 48 -14.60 -9.78 34.40
N LEU A 49 -15.16 -9.32 33.27
CA LEU A 49 -15.47 -7.90 33.07
C LEU A 49 -16.53 -7.38 34.06
N ARG A 50 -17.55 -8.19 34.36
CA ARG A 50 -18.54 -7.86 35.40
C ARG A 50 -17.91 -7.80 36.78
N LEU A 51 -17.04 -8.75 37.13
CA LEU A 51 -16.30 -8.77 38.39
C LEU A 51 -15.36 -7.55 38.53
N CYS A 52 -14.72 -7.11 37.45
CA CYS A 52 -13.85 -5.93 37.46
C CYS A 52 -14.62 -4.59 37.46
N SER A 53 -15.89 -4.59 37.01
CA SER A 53 -16.70 -3.37 36.89
C SER A 53 -17.65 -3.15 38.08
N ASP A 54 -17.84 -4.16 38.93
CA ASP A 54 -18.70 -4.09 40.12
C ASP A 54 -17.99 -3.32 41.25
N ARG A 55 -18.45 -2.08 41.52
CA ARG A 55 -17.88 -1.20 42.54
C ARG A 55 -18.17 -1.67 43.97
N ASP A 56 -19.20 -2.49 44.18
CA ASP A 56 -19.63 -2.96 45.49
C ASP A 56 -18.95 -4.27 45.91
N ARG A 57 -18.32 -4.99 44.97
CA ARG A 57 -17.56 -6.22 45.21
C ARG A 57 -16.20 -6.21 44.48
N PRO A 58 -15.20 -5.49 45.01
CA PRO A 58 -13.86 -5.51 44.43
C PRO A 58 -13.25 -6.92 44.48
N LEU A 59 -12.47 -7.30 43.46
CA LEU A 59 -11.66 -8.53 43.47
C LEU A 59 -10.77 -8.54 44.73
N ARG A 60 -11.06 -9.43 45.68
CA ARG A 60 -10.25 -9.63 46.88
C ARG A 60 -9.34 -10.84 46.68
N PHE A 61 -8.07 -10.68 47.06
CA PHE A 61 -7.14 -11.79 47.13
C PHE A 61 -7.14 -12.38 48.56
N PRO A 62 -7.17 -13.72 48.70
CA PRO A 62 -7.20 -14.73 47.65
C PRO A 62 -8.57 -14.84 46.96
N LEU A 63 -8.55 -15.16 45.66
CA LEU A 63 -9.75 -15.37 44.84
C LEU A 63 -10.60 -16.52 45.40
N GLY A 64 -11.92 -16.37 45.38
CA GLY A 64 -12.84 -17.46 45.70
C GLY A 64 -12.83 -18.55 44.63
N GLY A 65 -13.40 -19.71 44.97
CA GLY A 65 -13.37 -20.89 44.10
C GLY A 65 -14.05 -20.68 42.73
N ARG A 66 -15.06 -19.80 42.65
CA ARG A 66 -15.76 -19.50 41.39
C ARG A 66 -14.93 -18.57 40.50
N GLU A 67 -14.23 -17.61 41.09
CA GLU A 67 -13.35 -16.68 40.39
C GLU A 67 -12.12 -17.43 39.84
N VAL A 68 -11.53 -18.33 40.64
CA VAL A 68 -10.43 -19.20 40.19
C VAL A 68 -10.86 -20.09 39.02
N ALA A 69 -12.04 -20.72 39.10
CA ALA A 69 -12.55 -21.54 38.00
C ALA A 69 -12.76 -20.72 36.72
N THR A 70 -13.24 -19.48 36.83
CA THR A 70 -13.46 -18.59 35.69
C THR A 70 -12.13 -18.20 35.01
N VAL A 71 -11.11 -17.86 35.80
CA VAL A 71 -9.77 -17.55 35.27
C VAL A 71 -9.14 -18.77 34.59
N LEU A 72 -9.28 -19.96 35.19
CA LEU A 72 -8.76 -21.20 34.60
C LEU A 72 -9.46 -21.54 33.27
N CYS A 73 -10.78 -21.38 33.20
CA CYS A 73 -11.53 -21.56 31.95
C CYS A 73 -11.06 -20.58 30.87
N GLN A 74 -10.88 -19.30 31.21
CA GLN A 74 -10.37 -18.28 30.28
C GLN A 74 -8.98 -18.66 29.74
N LEU A 75 -8.05 -19.03 30.63
CA LEU A 75 -6.69 -19.42 30.24
C LEU A 75 -6.67 -20.69 29.37
N ALA A 76 -7.50 -21.68 29.72
CA ALA A 76 -7.62 -22.91 28.94
C ALA A 76 -8.20 -22.65 27.54
N SER A 77 -9.23 -21.80 27.42
CA SER A 77 -9.81 -21.42 26.12
C SER A 77 -8.83 -20.62 25.25
N VAL A 78 -8.08 -19.70 25.83
CA VAL A 78 -7.04 -18.94 25.10
C VAL A 78 -5.91 -19.87 24.65
N ALA A 79 -5.42 -20.75 25.52
CA ALA A 79 -4.36 -21.70 25.17
C ALA A 79 -4.78 -22.66 24.05
N TYR A 80 -6.03 -23.13 24.08
CA TYR A 80 -6.61 -23.98 23.02
C TYR A 80 -6.74 -23.24 21.68
N LEU A 81 -7.18 -21.97 21.69
CA LEU A 81 -7.32 -21.20 20.46
C LEU A 81 -5.95 -20.77 19.89
N LEU A 82 -4.96 -20.51 20.74
CA LEU A 82 -3.59 -20.21 20.32
C LEU A 82 -2.87 -21.44 19.73
N SER A 83 -3.12 -22.64 20.25
CA SER A 83 -2.55 -23.86 19.68
C SER A 83 -3.11 -24.18 18.29
N LEU A 84 -4.36 -23.78 18.00
CA LEU A 84 -4.96 -23.81 16.65
C LEU A 84 -4.31 -22.85 15.65
N LEU A 85 -3.70 -21.75 16.13
CA LEU A 85 -3.04 -20.73 15.31
C LEU A 85 -1.53 -20.97 15.11
N GLY A 86 -0.99 -22.08 15.64
CA GLY A 86 0.42 -22.47 15.43
C GLY A 86 1.46 -21.56 16.10
N ILE A 87 1.05 -20.68 17.02
CA ILE A 87 1.97 -19.78 17.72
C ILE A 87 2.50 -20.49 18.97
N THR A 88 3.55 -21.29 18.81
CA THR A 88 4.45 -21.63 19.93
C THR A 88 5.78 -20.91 19.72
N SER A 89 6.22 -20.17 20.74
CA SER A 89 7.39 -19.29 20.72
C SER A 89 8.63 -19.90 20.10
N ALA A 90 9.24 -19.14 19.19
CA ALA A 90 10.59 -19.34 18.69
C ALA A 90 11.60 -19.35 19.85
N ALA A 91 12.24 -20.50 20.05
CA ALA A 91 13.51 -20.60 20.76
C ALA A 91 14.49 -21.32 19.82
N HIS A 92 15.44 -20.57 19.28
CA HIS A 92 16.56 -21.10 18.50
C HIS A 92 17.32 -22.20 19.28
N PRO A 93 17.63 -23.36 18.67
CA PRO A 93 18.75 -24.17 19.10
C PRO A 93 19.97 -23.87 18.23
N LYS A 94 21.08 -23.62 18.92
CA LYS A 94 22.45 -23.51 18.40
C LYS A 94 22.82 -24.75 17.56
N VAL A 95 23.49 -24.50 16.45
CA VAL A 95 24.30 -25.46 15.70
C VAL A 95 25.52 -25.87 16.53
N PRO A 96 25.80 -27.16 16.73
CA PRO A 96 27.14 -27.64 17.03
C PRO A 96 27.80 -28.18 15.74
N THR A 97 29.04 -27.77 15.55
CA THR A 97 30.03 -28.31 14.62
C THR A 97 30.48 -29.71 15.04
N SER A 98 30.60 -30.64 14.08
CA SER A 98 31.66 -31.65 14.04
C SER A 98 31.61 -32.43 12.72
N ASP A 99 32.75 -32.47 12.05
CA ASP A 99 33.10 -33.38 10.96
C ASP A 99 33.01 -34.86 11.43
N ASP A 100 32.68 -35.77 10.51
CA ASP A 100 33.53 -36.89 10.06
C ASP A 100 32.71 -38.07 9.48
N ASP A 101 33.37 -38.80 8.60
CA ASP A 101 32.93 -39.74 7.56
C ASP A 101 32.16 -41.02 8.00
N GLY A 102 31.52 -41.68 7.01
CA GLY A 102 31.32 -43.14 7.06
C GLY A 102 30.11 -43.72 6.32
N ASP A 103 30.39 -44.44 5.24
CA ASP A 103 29.49 -45.20 4.36
C ASP A 103 28.56 -46.22 5.04
N GLY A 104 27.44 -46.56 4.36
CA GLY A 104 26.64 -47.74 4.66
C GLY A 104 25.30 -47.83 3.92
N GLU A 105 25.25 -48.66 2.87
CA GLU A 105 24.05 -49.04 2.10
C GLU A 105 22.95 -49.71 2.97
N GLY A 106 21.68 -49.53 2.58
CA GLY A 106 20.55 -50.33 3.11
C GLY A 106 19.17 -49.72 2.83
N GLY A 107 18.51 -50.19 1.77
CA GLY A 107 17.26 -49.61 1.25
C GLY A 107 15.97 -49.88 2.04
N SER A 108 14.96 -49.03 1.80
CA SER A 108 13.56 -49.41 1.53
C SER A 108 12.72 -48.15 1.19
N PRO A 109 11.68 -48.27 0.34
CA PRO A 109 11.12 -47.16 -0.43
C PRO A 109 10.11 -46.34 0.39
N ARG A 110 10.16 -45.01 0.27
CA ARG A 110 9.10 -44.11 0.75
C ARG A 110 7.96 -44.06 -0.28
N PRO A 111 6.69 -44.01 0.17
CA PRO A 111 5.54 -44.16 -0.70
C PRO A 111 5.35 -42.93 -1.59
N ALA A 112 5.14 -43.20 -2.87
CA ALA A 112 4.69 -42.25 -3.87
C ALA A 112 3.39 -41.57 -3.39
N ARG A 113 3.41 -40.24 -3.27
CA ARG A 113 2.18 -39.46 -3.19
C ARG A 113 1.51 -39.51 -4.56
N ALA A 114 0.29 -40.02 -4.57
CA ALA A 114 -0.59 -40.05 -5.72
C ALA A 114 -0.71 -38.65 -6.33
N ALA A 115 -0.19 -38.51 -7.55
CA ALA A 115 -0.51 -37.41 -8.44
C ALA A 115 -1.95 -37.63 -8.92
N ALA A 116 -2.87 -36.76 -8.49
CA ALA A 116 -4.14 -36.61 -9.19
C ALA A 116 -3.82 -35.92 -10.52
N ALA A 117 -3.94 -36.69 -11.60
CA ALA A 117 -3.76 -36.25 -12.97
C ALA A 117 -4.95 -35.36 -13.38
N ASP A 118 -4.69 -34.06 -13.48
CA ASP A 118 -5.10 -33.29 -14.65
C ASP A 118 -3.80 -32.84 -15.31
N ALA A 119 -3.37 -33.58 -16.32
CA ALA A 119 -2.18 -33.26 -17.08
C ALA A 119 -2.43 -32.00 -17.91
N VAL A 120 -2.08 -30.84 -17.35
CA VAL A 120 -1.91 -29.62 -18.13
C VAL A 120 -0.73 -29.86 -19.07
N ALA A 121 -0.98 -29.71 -20.37
CA ALA A 121 0.00 -29.95 -21.42
C ALA A 121 1.30 -29.15 -21.17
N PRO A 122 2.49 -29.71 -21.50
CA PRO A 122 3.73 -28.95 -21.43
C PRO A 122 3.65 -27.73 -22.34
N MET A 123 3.98 -26.54 -21.82
CA MET A 123 4.23 -25.36 -22.66
C MET A 123 5.57 -25.58 -23.38
N HIS A 124 5.54 -26.34 -24.47
CA HIS A 124 6.73 -26.73 -25.23
C HIS A 124 7.24 -25.61 -26.17
N ASP A 125 6.90 -24.35 -25.89
CA ASP A 125 7.35 -23.21 -26.68
C ASP A 125 8.74 -22.74 -26.18
N GLY A 126 9.78 -23.37 -26.72
CA GLY A 126 11.15 -22.86 -26.69
C GLY A 126 11.92 -23.08 -25.39
N VAL A 127 11.78 -24.23 -24.75
CA VAL A 127 12.72 -24.73 -23.73
C VAL A 127 13.83 -25.48 -24.48
N GLU A 128 15.06 -24.98 -24.41
CA GLU A 128 16.23 -25.66 -24.98
C GLU A 128 16.70 -26.78 -24.04
N GLY A 129 17.43 -27.80 -24.53
CA GLY A 129 17.90 -28.91 -23.68
C GLY A 129 18.76 -28.46 -22.49
N GLU A 130 19.44 -27.32 -22.60
CA GLU A 130 20.18 -26.70 -21.48
C GLU A 130 19.26 -26.10 -20.41
N ASP A 131 18.07 -25.63 -20.80
CA ASP A 131 17.10 -25.05 -19.87
C ASP A 131 16.52 -26.10 -18.94
N GLU A 132 16.33 -27.35 -19.39
CA GLU A 132 15.81 -28.44 -18.55
C GLU A 132 16.72 -28.70 -17.34
N GLU A 133 18.04 -28.68 -17.54
CA GLU A 133 19.02 -28.85 -16.46
C GLU A 133 18.99 -27.67 -15.50
N ILE A 134 18.90 -26.45 -16.02
CA ILE A 134 18.81 -25.23 -15.21
C ILE A 134 17.51 -25.23 -14.39
N ILE A 135 16.38 -25.57 -15.01
CA ILE A 135 15.07 -25.70 -14.37
C ILE A 135 15.17 -26.73 -13.25
N ALA A 136 15.73 -27.92 -13.51
CA ALA A 136 15.93 -28.94 -12.48
C ALA A 136 16.77 -28.41 -11.31
N LYS A 137 17.88 -27.70 -11.59
CA LYS A 137 18.71 -27.06 -10.53
C LYS A 137 17.92 -26.04 -9.71
N VAL A 138 17.02 -25.28 -10.32
CA VAL A 138 16.13 -24.33 -9.60
C VAL A 138 15.12 -25.09 -8.75
N VAL A 139 14.45 -26.11 -9.31
CA VAL A 139 13.44 -26.93 -8.63
C VAL A 139 14.02 -27.66 -7.41
N PHE A 140 15.22 -28.22 -7.53
CA PHE A 140 15.94 -28.89 -6.44
C PHE A 140 16.66 -27.93 -5.49
N GLY A 141 16.61 -26.61 -5.72
CA GLY A 141 17.20 -25.59 -4.86
C GLY A 141 18.73 -25.43 -4.99
N ALA A 142 19.36 -26.09 -5.96
CA ALA A 142 20.79 -25.94 -6.25
C ALA A 142 21.13 -24.59 -6.90
N LEU A 143 20.17 -23.98 -7.59
CA LEU A 143 20.30 -22.63 -8.17
C LEU A 143 19.18 -21.71 -7.66
N PRO A 144 19.49 -20.68 -6.85
CA PRO A 144 18.47 -19.75 -6.39
C PRO A 144 17.85 -18.94 -7.55
N SER A 145 16.52 -18.88 -7.61
CA SER A 145 15.76 -18.23 -8.69
C SER A 145 16.11 -16.74 -8.89
N HIS A 146 16.47 -16.01 -7.83
CA HIS A 146 16.86 -14.59 -7.90
C HIS A 146 18.23 -14.36 -8.57
N GLN A 147 19.00 -15.42 -8.85
CA GLN A 147 20.30 -15.31 -9.52
C GLN A 147 20.21 -15.56 -11.04
N LEU A 148 19.05 -15.98 -11.55
CA LEU A 148 18.90 -16.42 -12.95
C LEU A 148 19.31 -15.33 -13.95
N GLU A 149 18.91 -14.08 -13.73
CA GLU A 149 19.28 -12.96 -14.61
C GLU A 149 20.81 -12.78 -14.67
N SER A 150 21.49 -12.83 -13.52
CA SER A 150 22.94 -12.69 -13.45
C SER A 150 23.71 -13.88 -14.02
N ARG A 151 23.13 -15.09 -13.96
CA ARG A 151 23.76 -16.35 -14.40
C ARG A 151 23.59 -16.61 -15.88
N LEU A 152 22.41 -16.29 -16.41
CA LEU A 152 22.06 -16.55 -17.81
C LEU A 152 22.41 -15.38 -18.72
N GLY A 153 22.53 -14.16 -18.19
CA GLY A 153 22.80 -12.96 -18.99
C GLY A 153 21.63 -12.54 -19.90
N ASP A 154 20.52 -13.27 -19.86
CA ASP A 154 19.30 -13.00 -20.60
C ASP A 154 18.11 -12.97 -19.63
N CYS A 155 17.56 -11.78 -19.41
CA CYS A 155 16.44 -11.55 -18.49
C CYS A 155 15.14 -12.23 -18.94
N ARG A 156 14.91 -12.33 -20.26
CA ARG A 156 13.72 -13.00 -20.79
C ARG A 156 13.85 -14.50 -20.60
N ARG A 157 15.01 -15.09 -20.93
CA ARG A 157 15.28 -16.52 -20.67
C ARG A 157 15.17 -16.83 -19.17
N ALA A 158 15.72 -15.98 -18.30
CA ALA A 158 15.61 -16.11 -16.84
C ALA A 158 14.15 -16.13 -16.36
N ALA A 159 13.30 -15.22 -16.86
CA ALA A 159 11.88 -15.20 -16.54
C ALA A 159 11.15 -16.47 -17.03
N ARG A 160 11.51 -17.00 -18.21
CA ARG A 160 10.95 -18.25 -18.76
C ARG A 160 11.31 -19.46 -17.90
N VAL A 161 12.60 -19.64 -17.62
CA VAL A 161 13.12 -20.71 -16.75
C VAL A 161 12.42 -20.66 -15.38
N ARG A 162 12.28 -19.48 -14.80
CA ARG A 162 11.58 -19.28 -13.53
C ARG A 162 10.11 -19.68 -13.59
N ARG A 163 9.42 -19.27 -14.66
CA ARG A 163 8.01 -19.57 -14.89
C ARG A 163 7.77 -21.08 -15.00
N GLU A 164 8.66 -21.80 -15.67
CA GLU A 164 8.59 -23.25 -15.81
C GLU A 164 8.98 -24.00 -14.53
N ALA A 165 10.04 -23.55 -13.85
CA ALA A 165 10.41 -24.09 -12.53
C ALA A 165 9.25 -23.92 -11.52
N LEU A 166 8.56 -22.78 -11.53
CA LEU A 166 7.37 -22.55 -10.68
C LEU A 166 6.25 -23.55 -10.98
N ARG A 167 5.99 -23.83 -12.27
CA ARG A 167 4.99 -24.83 -12.71
C ARG A 167 5.33 -26.21 -12.14
N LEU A 168 6.58 -26.65 -12.29
CA LEU A 168 7.04 -27.95 -11.80
C LEU A 168 7.02 -28.07 -10.27
N MET A 169 7.42 -27.01 -9.55
CA MET A 169 7.45 -27.01 -8.08
C MET A 169 6.05 -27.03 -7.46
N THR A 170 5.10 -26.31 -8.05
CA THR A 170 3.78 -26.10 -7.45
C THR A 170 2.70 -27.01 -8.05
N GLY A 171 2.99 -27.64 -9.19
CA GLY A 171 2.00 -28.36 -10.00
C GLY A 171 0.96 -27.43 -10.64
N ARG A 172 1.15 -26.10 -10.59
CA ARG A 172 0.26 -25.09 -11.15
C ARG A 172 1.07 -24.07 -11.93
N GLY A 173 0.75 -23.89 -13.20
CA GLY A 173 1.35 -22.84 -14.00
C GLY A 173 0.69 -21.47 -13.78
N VAL A 174 1.17 -20.50 -14.54
CA VAL A 174 0.58 -19.16 -14.65
C VAL A 174 0.00 -18.96 -16.06
N GLU A 175 -0.64 -20.01 -16.60
CA GLU A 175 -1.29 -19.97 -17.91
C GLU A 175 -2.25 -18.77 -17.99
N GLY A 176 -2.23 -18.06 -19.12
CA GLY A 176 -3.00 -16.83 -19.31
C GLY A 176 -2.33 -15.54 -18.81
N LEU A 177 -1.29 -15.61 -17.96
CA LEU A 177 -0.46 -14.44 -17.64
C LEU A 177 0.50 -14.15 -18.81
N PRO A 178 0.39 -12.99 -19.50
CA PRO A 178 1.26 -12.63 -20.61
C PRO A 178 2.75 -12.67 -20.25
N PHE A 179 3.56 -13.01 -21.25
CA PHE A 179 5.01 -13.14 -21.15
C PHE A 179 5.72 -12.32 -22.24
N ASP A 180 5.29 -12.47 -23.48
CA ASP A 180 5.84 -11.69 -24.60
C ASP A 180 5.35 -10.25 -24.60
N GLY A 181 6.17 -9.32 -25.13
CA GLY A 181 5.83 -7.90 -25.20
C GLY A 181 6.31 -7.04 -24.03
N MET A 182 6.91 -7.65 -23.00
CA MET A 182 7.61 -6.94 -21.93
C MET A 182 9.12 -6.88 -22.19
N ASP A 183 9.71 -5.71 -22.00
CA ASP A 183 11.16 -5.55 -21.92
C ASP A 183 11.65 -5.92 -20.52
N TYR A 184 12.05 -7.19 -20.35
CA TYR A 184 12.58 -7.71 -19.09
C TYR A 184 13.92 -7.07 -18.68
N GLN A 185 14.66 -6.50 -19.62
CA GLN A 185 15.91 -5.81 -19.30
C GLN A 185 15.63 -4.47 -18.62
N ALA A 186 14.58 -3.76 -19.04
CA ALA A 186 14.20 -2.47 -18.47
C ALA A 186 13.71 -2.55 -17.01
N ILE A 187 13.17 -3.69 -16.56
CA ILE A 187 12.69 -3.86 -15.19
C ILE A 187 13.78 -4.31 -14.20
N LEU A 188 14.87 -4.92 -14.69
CA LEU A 188 15.92 -5.50 -13.86
C LEU A 188 16.61 -4.42 -13.00
N GLY A 189 16.61 -4.62 -11.68
CA GLY A 189 17.25 -3.71 -10.73
C GLY A 189 16.57 -2.34 -10.59
N GLN A 190 15.38 -2.18 -11.17
CA GLN A 190 14.64 -0.92 -11.17
C GLN A 190 13.19 -1.05 -10.71
N CYS A 191 12.45 -2.04 -11.24
CA CYS A 191 10.99 -2.09 -11.09
C CYS A 191 10.46 -3.36 -10.43
N CYS A 192 11.06 -4.52 -10.69
CA CYS A 192 10.57 -5.80 -10.16
C CYS A 192 11.67 -6.86 -10.13
N GLU A 193 11.73 -7.64 -9.06
CA GLU A 193 12.58 -8.81 -8.93
C GLU A 193 11.83 -10.09 -9.29
N MET A 194 12.56 -11.08 -9.80
CA MET A 194 12.04 -12.41 -10.11
C MET A 194 10.78 -12.44 -11.01
N PRO A 195 10.75 -11.73 -12.14
CA PRO A 195 9.57 -11.68 -13.00
C PRO A 195 9.20 -13.04 -13.60
N VAL A 196 7.90 -13.29 -13.76
CA VAL A 196 7.32 -14.49 -14.41
C VAL A 196 6.32 -14.15 -15.53
N GLY A 197 6.18 -12.87 -15.85
CA GLY A 197 5.14 -12.31 -16.73
C GLY A 197 4.74 -10.93 -16.27
N TYR A 198 3.60 -10.45 -16.76
CA TYR A 198 3.05 -9.15 -16.36
C TYR A 198 1.53 -9.13 -16.45
N VAL A 199 0.90 -8.26 -15.66
CA VAL A 199 -0.56 -8.08 -15.66
C VAL A 199 -0.94 -6.96 -16.63
N GLN A 200 -1.95 -7.21 -17.45
CA GLN A 200 -2.56 -6.19 -18.31
C GLN A 200 -3.69 -5.47 -17.57
N VAL A 201 -3.61 -4.14 -17.52
CA VAL A 201 -4.68 -3.29 -16.98
C VAL A 201 -5.20 -2.41 -18.13
N PRO A 202 -6.52 -2.39 -18.41
CA PRO A 202 -7.08 -1.54 -19.45
C PRO A 202 -6.79 -0.06 -19.18
N VAL A 203 -6.39 0.67 -20.22
CA VAL A 203 -6.16 2.12 -20.16
C VAL A 203 -7.24 2.82 -20.98
N GLY A 204 -8.08 3.60 -20.30
CA GLY A 204 -9.01 4.55 -20.92
C GLY A 204 -8.44 5.98 -20.92
N VAL A 205 -9.09 6.88 -21.65
CA VAL A 205 -8.74 8.31 -21.68
C VAL A 205 -9.97 9.13 -21.35
N ALA A 206 -9.85 10.04 -20.39
CA ALA A 206 -10.88 11.03 -20.04
C ALA A 206 -10.43 12.43 -20.47
N GLY A 207 -11.31 13.21 -21.10
CA GLY A 207 -11.01 14.60 -21.46
C GLY A 207 -11.74 15.13 -22.70
N PRO A 208 -11.38 16.34 -23.15
CA PRO A 208 -10.31 17.17 -22.60
C PRO A 208 -10.65 17.75 -21.23
N LEU A 209 -9.71 17.67 -20.28
CA LEU A 209 -9.71 18.46 -19.04
C LEU A 209 -9.14 19.84 -19.36
N LEU A 210 -9.97 20.88 -19.32
CA LEU A 210 -9.55 22.28 -19.47
C LEU A 210 -9.06 22.79 -18.10
N LEU A 211 -7.75 22.95 -17.96
CA LEU A 211 -7.06 23.31 -16.71
C LEU A 211 -5.96 24.35 -17.00
N ASP A 212 -5.97 25.47 -16.27
CA ASP A 212 -5.01 26.57 -16.40
C ASP A 212 -4.90 27.06 -17.87
N GLY A 213 -6.04 27.18 -18.55
CA GLY A 213 -6.12 27.55 -19.96
C GLY A 213 -5.59 26.51 -20.97
N ARG A 214 -5.29 25.28 -20.55
CA ARG A 214 -4.77 24.19 -21.41
C ARG A 214 -5.65 22.95 -21.35
N GLN A 215 -5.65 22.16 -22.42
CA GLN A 215 -6.43 20.93 -22.51
C GLN A 215 -5.54 19.69 -22.32
N TYR A 216 -5.97 18.79 -21.44
CA TYR A 216 -5.29 17.52 -21.18
C TYR A 216 -6.21 16.32 -21.44
N HIS A 217 -5.67 15.28 -22.07
CA HIS A 217 -6.33 13.99 -22.24
C HIS A 217 -5.73 13.02 -21.22
N VAL A 218 -6.50 12.71 -20.18
CA VAL A 218 -6.00 12.06 -18.97
C VAL A 218 -6.04 10.53 -19.14
N PRO A 219 -4.89 9.83 -19.17
CA PRO A 219 -4.86 8.37 -19.23
C PRO A 219 -5.19 7.77 -17.86
N MET A 220 -6.02 6.73 -17.86
CA MET A 220 -6.55 6.10 -16.66
C MET A 220 -6.51 4.57 -16.80
N ALA A 221 -5.66 3.92 -16.02
CA ALA A 221 -5.55 2.47 -15.98
C ALA A 221 -6.45 1.91 -14.89
N THR A 222 -7.55 1.24 -15.26
CA THR A 222 -8.54 0.75 -14.31
C THR A 222 -9.31 -0.45 -14.83
N THR A 223 -9.79 -1.27 -13.91
CA THR A 223 -10.77 -2.33 -14.17
C THR A 223 -12.15 -1.98 -13.62
N GLU A 224 -12.32 -0.82 -12.99
CA GLU A 224 -13.61 -0.35 -12.48
C GLU A 224 -14.45 0.24 -13.62
N GLY A 225 -15.55 -0.42 -13.96
CA GLY A 225 -16.54 0.11 -14.89
C GLY A 225 -17.11 1.46 -14.43
N CYS A 226 -17.55 2.29 -15.37
CA CYS A 226 -17.97 3.70 -15.17
C CYS A 226 -16.89 4.72 -14.83
N LEU A 227 -15.73 4.34 -14.28
CA LEU A 227 -14.79 5.31 -13.71
C LEU A 227 -14.35 6.36 -14.75
N VAL A 228 -13.77 5.91 -15.87
CA VAL A 228 -13.28 6.79 -16.94
C VAL A 228 -14.41 7.63 -17.55
N ALA A 229 -15.58 7.01 -17.79
CA ALA A 229 -16.74 7.70 -18.34
C ALA A 229 -17.28 8.79 -17.40
N SER A 230 -17.28 8.53 -16.09
CA SER A 230 -17.69 9.49 -15.07
C SER A 230 -16.75 10.70 -15.05
N ILE A 231 -15.44 10.46 -15.05
CA ILE A 231 -14.44 11.54 -15.05
C ILE A 231 -14.53 12.33 -16.36
N ASN A 232 -14.73 11.66 -17.49
CA ASN A 232 -14.95 12.32 -18.78
C ASN A 232 -16.18 13.25 -18.76
N ARG A 233 -17.27 12.85 -18.09
CA ARG A 233 -18.44 13.71 -17.88
C ARG A 233 -18.10 14.93 -17.01
N GLY A 234 -17.30 14.73 -15.96
CA GLY A 234 -16.78 15.83 -15.13
C GLY A 234 -15.93 16.83 -15.92
N CYS A 235 -14.99 16.33 -16.73
CA CYS A 235 -14.17 17.16 -17.62
C CYS A 235 -15.04 17.99 -18.58
N LYS A 236 -16.09 17.39 -19.14
CA LYS A 236 -17.05 18.08 -20.00
C LYS A 236 -17.75 19.23 -19.26
N ALA A 237 -18.25 19.01 -18.05
CA ALA A 237 -18.93 20.04 -17.27
C ALA A 237 -17.99 21.21 -16.92
N ILE A 238 -16.75 20.91 -16.54
CA ILE A 238 -15.71 21.93 -16.29
C ILE A 238 -15.41 22.73 -17.58
N ALA A 239 -15.20 22.04 -18.70
CA ALA A 239 -14.85 22.69 -19.96
C ALA A 239 -15.99 23.58 -20.51
N GLU A 240 -17.25 23.14 -20.39
CA GLU A 240 -18.41 23.96 -20.81
C GLU A 240 -18.64 25.18 -19.90
N SER A 241 -18.04 25.22 -18.70
CA SER A 241 -18.12 26.35 -17.77
C SER A 241 -16.83 27.19 -17.73
N GLY A 242 -16.00 27.12 -18.78
CA GLY A 242 -14.80 27.95 -18.91
C GLY A 242 -13.50 27.35 -18.39
N GLY A 243 -13.53 26.18 -17.76
CA GLY A 243 -12.34 25.47 -17.28
C GLY A 243 -12.13 25.53 -15.77
N ALA A 244 -11.07 24.86 -15.32
CA ALA A 244 -10.60 24.87 -13.95
C ALA A 244 -9.26 25.63 -13.83
N GLU A 245 -9.00 26.17 -12.65
CA GLU A 245 -7.75 26.82 -12.30
C GLU A 245 -7.09 26.09 -11.12
N SER A 246 -5.77 26.02 -11.11
CA SER A 246 -5.02 25.34 -10.06
C SER A 246 -3.87 26.18 -9.50
N VAL A 247 -3.62 25.96 -8.20
CA VAL A 247 -2.52 26.58 -7.47
C VAL A 247 -1.73 25.50 -6.75
N LEU A 248 -0.47 25.34 -7.15
CA LEU A 248 0.49 24.52 -6.42
C LEU A 248 1.21 25.39 -5.40
N PHE A 249 0.94 25.17 -4.12
CA PHE A 249 1.44 26.01 -3.03
C PHE A 249 2.57 25.39 -2.22
N ARG A 250 2.89 24.10 -2.46
CA ARG A 250 4.03 23.42 -1.82
C ARG A 250 4.62 22.33 -2.70
N ASP A 251 5.94 22.21 -2.67
CA ASP A 251 6.72 21.15 -3.31
C ASP A 251 7.87 20.71 -2.40
N ALA A 252 7.64 19.64 -1.65
CA ALA A 252 8.52 19.19 -0.58
C ALA A 252 8.32 17.69 -0.27
N MET A 253 9.16 16.82 -0.83
CA MET A 253 9.22 15.42 -0.39
C MET A 253 9.90 15.33 0.99
N SER A 254 9.51 14.33 1.78
CA SER A 254 9.99 14.18 3.16
C SER A 254 10.64 12.83 3.46
N ARG A 255 11.61 12.86 4.37
CA ARG A 255 12.15 11.67 5.06
C ARG A 255 12.34 12.02 6.53
N ALA A 256 11.92 11.12 7.41
CA ALA A 256 12.04 11.35 8.84
C ALA A 256 12.74 10.18 9.56
N PRO A 257 14.05 10.24 9.78
CA PRO A 257 14.74 9.32 10.67
C PRO A 257 14.27 9.46 12.11
N VAL A 258 14.45 8.38 12.87
CA VAL A 258 14.33 8.37 14.32
C VAL A 258 15.68 8.02 14.93
N VAL A 259 16.12 8.89 15.84
CA VAL A 259 17.36 8.72 16.59
C VAL A 259 17.06 8.68 18.08
N LYS A 260 17.95 8.04 18.83
CA LYS A 260 17.84 7.85 20.27
C LYS A 260 19.08 8.37 20.96
N LEU A 261 18.88 9.13 22.04
CA LEU A 261 19.96 9.72 22.82
C LEU A 261 19.94 9.21 24.27
N PRO A 262 20.99 9.47 25.07
CA PRO A 262 21.06 9.00 26.46
C PRO A 262 19.93 9.55 27.35
N SER A 263 19.48 10.78 27.09
CA SER A 263 18.42 11.44 27.87
C SER A 263 17.52 12.33 27.00
N ALA A 264 16.33 12.65 27.51
CA ALA A 264 15.42 13.61 26.87
C ALA A 264 16.04 15.00 26.71
N LYS A 265 16.81 15.46 27.71
CA LYS A 265 17.56 16.72 27.65
C LYS A 265 18.53 16.71 26.46
N ARG A 266 19.28 15.63 26.30
CA ARG A 266 20.25 15.49 25.22
C ARG A 266 19.59 15.43 23.84
N ALA A 267 18.45 14.75 23.74
CA ALA A 267 17.62 14.78 22.52
C ALA A 267 17.09 16.19 22.20
N ALA A 268 16.72 16.97 23.21
CA ALA A 268 16.31 18.36 23.05
C ALA A 268 17.46 19.30 22.64
N GLU A 269 18.68 19.04 23.08
CA GLU A 269 19.88 19.73 22.59
C GLU A 269 20.08 19.48 21.09
N LEU A 270 19.94 18.23 20.63
CA LEU A 270 20.00 17.91 19.19
C LEU A 270 18.86 18.57 18.40
N MET A 271 17.62 18.52 18.91
CA MET A 271 16.48 19.21 18.32
C MET A 271 16.76 20.71 18.13
N SER A 272 17.20 21.37 19.20
CA SER A 272 17.52 22.80 19.20
C SER A 272 18.64 23.12 18.20
N PHE A 273 19.63 22.24 18.07
CA PHE A 273 20.71 22.39 17.10
C PHE A 273 20.21 22.29 15.65
N VAL A 274 19.40 21.28 15.32
CA VAL A 274 18.97 21.07 13.91
C VAL A 274 17.88 22.04 13.44
N GLU A 275 17.09 22.59 14.35
CA GLU A 275 16.07 23.61 14.04
C GLU A 275 16.59 25.05 14.13
N ALA A 276 17.80 25.27 14.65
CA ALA A 276 18.39 26.60 14.72
C ALA A 276 18.70 27.14 13.32
N ALA A 277 18.17 28.33 13.00
CA ALA A 277 18.40 29.01 11.73
C ALA A 277 19.90 29.22 11.42
N ALA A 278 20.72 29.45 12.45
CA ALA A 278 22.17 29.60 12.31
C ALA A 278 22.87 28.34 11.76
N ASN A 279 22.28 27.15 11.94
CA ASN A 279 22.84 25.88 11.49
C ASN A 279 22.25 25.40 10.16
N PHE A 280 21.14 25.99 9.71
CA PHE A 280 20.39 25.50 8.54
C PHE A 280 21.26 25.47 7.28
N GLU A 281 22.00 26.53 6.97
CA GLU A 281 22.84 26.59 5.76
C GLU A 281 23.91 25.50 5.74
N THR A 282 24.51 25.19 6.89
CA THR A 282 25.51 24.12 7.00
C THR A 282 24.87 22.76 6.77
N LEU A 283 23.72 22.49 7.42
CA LEU A 283 22.97 21.23 7.24
C LEU A 283 22.47 21.08 5.80
N ALA A 284 21.98 22.17 5.20
CA ALA A 284 21.57 22.23 3.81
C ALA A 284 22.73 21.95 2.86
N SER A 285 23.92 22.54 3.10
CA SER A 285 25.11 22.27 2.29
C SER A 285 25.50 20.78 2.32
N VAL A 286 25.51 20.17 3.51
CA VAL A 286 25.79 18.73 3.69
C VAL A 286 24.75 17.86 2.96
N PHE A 287 23.46 18.19 3.10
CA PHE A 287 22.37 17.48 2.43
C PHE A 287 22.49 17.61 0.90
N ASN A 288 22.65 18.84 0.41
CA ASN A 288 22.65 19.21 -1.00
C ASN A 288 23.89 18.67 -1.73
N GLY A 289 24.98 18.36 -1.02
CA GLY A 289 26.15 17.67 -1.59
C GLY A 289 25.84 16.26 -2.11
N SER A 290 24.70 15.66 -1.73
CA SER A 290 24.32 14.31 -2.16
C SER A 290 23.73 14.22 -3.58
N SER A 291 23.19 15.34 -4.11
CA SER A 291 22.46 15.41 -5.37
C SER A 291 22.41 16.82 -5.97
N ARG A 292 22.37 16.91 -7.30
CA ARG A 292 22.17 18.19 -8.02
C ARG A 292 20.77 18.76 -7.84
N PHE A 293 19.75 17.90 -7.71
CA PHE A 293 18.34 18.28 -7.66
C PHE A 293 17.76 18.32 -6.24
N GLY A 294 18.33 17.51 -5.33
CA GLY A 294 17.91 17.46 -3.94
C GLY A 294 18.30 18.74 -3.22
N LYS A 295 17.34 19.60 -2.87
CA LYS A 295 17.59 20.80 -2.06
C LYS A 295 16.80 20.79 -0.76
N LEU A 296 17.51 20.78 0.37
CA LEU A 296 16.90 20.89 1.69
C LEU A 296 16.13 22.21 1.79
N GLN A 297 14.88 22.14 2.26
CA GLN A 297 13.99 23.28 2.45
C GLN A 297 13.64 23.50 3.92
N GLY A 298 13.69 22.45 4.74
CA GLY A 298 13.29 22.55 6.14
C GLY A 298 13.59 21.28 6.92
N ILE A 299 13.69 21.44 8.24
CA ILE A 299 13.80 20.36 9.21
C ILE A 299 12.78 20.66 10.31
N LYS A 300 11.94 19.69 10.64
CA LYS A 300 10.98 19.78 11.74
C LYS A 300 11.07 18.56 12.62
N CYS A 301 11.20 18.75 13.92
CA CYS A 301 11.41 17.69 14.87
C CYS A 301 10.17 17.38 15.71
N ALA A 302 10.10 16.14 16.18
CA ALA A 302 9.21 15.74 17.25
C ALA A 302 9.97 14.90 18.28
N LEU A 303 9.83 15.27 19.57
CA LEU A 303 10.42 14.55 20.69
C LEU A 303 9.42 13.57 21.30
N ALA A 304 9.87 12.35 21.60
CA ALA A 304 9.14 11.38 22.40
C ALA A 304 10.09 10.74 23.41
N GLY A 305 10.11 11.28 24.63
CA GLY A 305 11.09 10.90 25.64
C GLY A 305 12.51 11.23 25.19
N ARG A 306 13.37 10.22 25.06
CA ARG A 306 14.76 10.35 24.57
C ARG A 306 14.95 10.02 23.10
N ASN A 307 13.85 9.87 22.37
CA ASN A 307 13.84 9.64 20.92
C ASN A 307 13.50 10.95 20.21
N LEU A 308 14.18 11.24 19.12
CA LEU A 308 13.96 12.41 18.27
C LEU A 308 13.61 11.93 16.86
N TYR A 309 12.46 12.37 16.35
CA TYR A 309 12.02 12.16 14.98
C TYR A 309 12.31 13.42 14.20
N ILE A 310 13.16 13.35 13.18
CA ILE A 310 13.69 14.53 12.48
C ILE A 310 13.13 14.53 11.05
N ARG A 311 12.07 15.27 10.77
CA ARG A 311 11.45 15.33 9.44
C ARG A 311 12.16 16.35 8.55
N PHE A 312 12.95 15.84 7.62
CA PHE A 312 13.57 16.64 6.56
C PHE A 312 12.58 16.83 5.41
N THR A 313 12.49 18.05 4.90
CA THR A 313 11.71 18.39 3.70
C THR A 313 12.63 18.97 2.63
N CYS A 314 12.47 18.55 1.39
CA CYS A 314 13.34 18.95 0.30
C CYS A 314 12.65 18.91 -1.06
N SER A 315 13.15 19.72 -2.00
CA SER A 315 12.79 19.61 -3.41
C SER A 315 13.54 18.47 -4.09
N THR A 316 12.93 17.88 -5.12
CA THR A 316 13.42 16.66 -5.76
C THR A 316 13.49 16.75 -7.28
N GLY A 317 13.38 17.95 -7.84
CA GLY A 317 13.24 18.14 -9.29
C GLY A 317 12.02 17.36 -9.80
N ASP A 318 12.17 16.68 -10.93
CA ASP A 318 11.09 15.91 -11.55
C ASP A 318 10.95 14.48 -11.01
N ALA A 319 11.84 14.04 -10.11
CA ALA A 319 11.69 12.76 -9.44
C ALA A 319 10.71 12.88 -8.27
N MET A 320 9.97 11.82 -7.97
CA MET A 320 9.26 11.71 -6.68
C MET A 320 10.28 11.77 -5.52
N GLY A 321 11.47 11.17 -5.71
CA GLY A 321 12.68 11.57 -5.02
C GLY A 321 13.05 10.80 -3.75
N MET A 322 12.30 9.76 -3.37
CA MET A 322 12.50 9.04 -2.10
C MET A 322 13.93 8.51 -1.86
N ASN A 323 14.59 7.98 -2.89
CA ASN A 323 15.98 7.51 -2.78
C ASN A 323 16.97 8.66 -2.58
N MET A 324 16.76 9.76 -3.31
CA MET A 324 17.58 10.97 -3.21
C MET A 324 17.45 11.63 -1.83
N VAL A 325 16.22 11.75 -1.31
CA VAL A 325 16.00 12.30 0.03
C VAL A 325 16.69 11.45 1.09
N SER A 326 16.53 10.12 1.03
CA SER A 326 17.18 9.20 1.97
C SER A 326 18.70 9.37 2.00
N LYS A 327 19.35 9.48 0.84
CA LYS A 327 20.80 9.70 0.74
C LYS A 327 21.23 11.04 1.35
N GLY A 328 20.50 12.11 1.08
CA GLY A 328 20.78 13.43 1.65
C GLY A 328 20.65 13.44 3.18
N VAL A 329 19.59 12.81 3.70
CA VAL A 329 19.40 12.66 5.15
C VAL A 329 20.52 11.84 5.79
N GLU A 330 20.96 10.74 5.17
CA GLU A 330 22.05 9.93 5.70
C GLU A 330 23.36 10.73 5.84
N ASN A 331 23.65 11.60 4.86
CA ASN A 331 24.80 12.49 4.94
C ASN A 331 24.71 13.46 6.12
N VAL A 332 23.53 14.06 6.34
CA VAL A 332 23.31 14.96 7.49
C VAL A 332 23.45 14.20 8.80
N LEU A 333 22.87 13.00 8.92
CA LEU A 333 23.00 12.18 10.12
C LEU A 333 24.46 11.80 10.40
N ARG A 334 25.25 11.52 9.37
CA ARG A 334 26.69 11.25 9.51
C ARG A 334 27.45 12.47 10.00
N TYR A 335 27.12 13.65 9.49
CA TYR A 335 27.68 14.92 9.94
C TYR A 335 27.34 15.20 11.42
N LEU A 336 26.09 14.99 11.82
CA LEU A 336 25.63 15.23 13.20
C LEU A 336 26.35 14.35 14.24
N ARG A 337 26.85 13.17 13.84
CA ARG A 337 27.62 12.30 14.74
C ARG A 337 28.95 12.90 15.22
N ASN A 338 29.45 13.96 14.58
CA ASN A 338 30.67 14.63 15.04
C ASN A 338 30.45 15.31 16.41
N ASP A 339 29.32 15.99 16.60
CA ASP A 339 28.97 16.71 17.84
C ASP A 339 28.01 15.94 18.75
N PHE A 340 27.32 14.94 18.18
CA PHE A 340 26.37 14.06 18.85
C PHE A 340 26.79 12.59 18.65
N ALA A 341 28.02 12.25 19.05
CA ALA A 341 28.54 10.89 18.95
C ALA A 341 27.74 9.85 19.77
N ASP A 342 26.96 10.32 20.74
CA ASP A 342 26.02 9.57 21.56
C ASP A 342 24.64 9.36 20.91
N MET A 343 24.45 9.83 19.67
CA MET A 343 23.25 9.63 18.86
C MET A 343 23.24 8.23 18.22
N ASP A 344 22.28 7.41 18.64
CA ASP A 344 21.99 6.11 18.04
C ASP A 344 20.93 6.25 16.94
N LEU A 345 21.28 5.89 15.70
CA LEU A 345 20.33 5.90 14.59
C LEU A 345 19.51 4.62 14.61
N ILE A 346 18.27 4.70 15.08
CA ILE A 346 17.37 3.55 15.16
C ILE A 346 16.85 3.17 13.77
N SER A 347 16.44 4.17 12.98
CA SER A 347 15.99 3.95 11.60
C SER A 347 16.06 5.23 10.79
N LEU A 348 16.40 5.11 9.50
CA LEU A 348 16.31 6.22 8.53
C LEU A 348 14.86 6.63 8.25
N SER A 349 13.89 5.76 8.54
CA SER A 349 12.46 6.01 8.42
C SER A 349 11.76 5.63 9.73
N GLY A 350 11.57 6.61 10.61
CA GLY A 350 10.84 6.50 11.87
C GLY A 350 9.33 6.70 11.74
N ASN A 351 8.76 6.44 10.55
CA ASN A 351 7.34 6.64 10.23
C ASN A 351 6.79 8.06 10.40
N TYR A 352 7.61 9.07 10.69
CA TYR A 352 7.22 10.48 10.77
C TYR A 352 7.35 11.22 9.42
N CYS A 353 7.62 10.50 8.32
CA CYS A 353 7.70 11.08 6.97
C CYS A 353 6.34 11.67 6.54
N SER A 354 5.21 10.95 6.54
CA SER A 354 4.99 9.49 6.66
C SER A 354 4.74 8.87 5.28
N ASP A 355 5.24 7.66 5.01
CA ASP A 355 5.20 7.07 3.66
C ASP A 355 4.38 5.80 3.59
N LYS A 356 3.38 5.73 2.71
CA LYS A 356 2.45 4.59 2.51
C LYS A 356 1.63 4.23 3.75
N LYS A 357 1.36 5.20 4.62
CA LYS A 357 0.52 5.11 5.81
C LYS A 357 -0.29 6.40 5.99
N PRO A 358 -1.58 6.30 6.37
CA PRO A 358 -2.38 7.49 6.67
C PRO A 358 -1.80 8.21 7.89
N ALA A 359 -1.46 9.49 7.73
CA ALA A 359 -0.84 10.28 8.79
C ALA A 359 -1.26 11.75 8.74
N ALA A 360 -1.57 12.30 9.91
CA ALA A 360 -2.02 13.69 10.05
C ALA A 360 -0.92 14.70 9.69
N VAL A 361 0.34 14.31 9.89
CA VAL A 361 1.49 15.16 9.52
C VAL A 361 1.52 15.44 8.02
N ASN A 362 1.12 14.48 7.17
CA ASN A 362 1.03 14.71 5.72
C ASN A 362 -0.16 15.60 5.37
N TRP A 363 -1.28 15.43 6.07
CA TRP A 363 -2.47 16.26 5.88
C TRP A 363 -2.21 17.73 6.22
N ILE A 364 -1.59 17.98 7.38
CA ILE A 364 -1.39 19.33 7.95
C ILE A 364 -0.18 20.03 7.33
N GLU A 365 0.94 19.34 7.21
CA GLU A 365 2.22 19.95 6.81
C GLU A 365 2.56 19.70 5.33
N GLY A 366 1.74 18.91 4.63
CA GLY A 366 1.98 18.46 3.26
C GLY A 366 3.11 17.43 3.13
N ARG A 367 3.15 16.77 1.96
CA ARG A 367 4.23 15.87 1.51
C ARG A 367 4.22 15.71 -0.01
N GLY A 368 5.34 15.86 -0.69
CA GLY A 368 5.34 15.91 -2.15
C GLY A 368 4.75 17.24 -2.62
N LYS A 369 3.69 17.22 -3.43
CA LYS A 369 3.05 18.42 -3.99
C LYS A 369 1.72 18.69 -3.28
N SER A 370 1.53 19.93 -2.85
CA SER A 370 0.24 20.40 -2.32
C SER A 370 -0.43 21.32 -3.34
N VAL A 371 -1.64 20.96 -3.76
CA VAL A 371 -2.37 21.60 -4.86
C VAL A 371 -3.80 21.88 -4.44
N VAL A 372 -4.29 23.07 -4.78
CA VAL A 372 -5.72 23.38 -4.83
C VAL A 372 -6.13 23.49 -6.29
N CYS A 373 -7.30 22.97 -6.63
CA CYS A 373 -7.90 23.11 -7.95
C CYS A 373 -9.37 23.48 -7.78
N GLU A 374 -9.86 24.45 -8.56
CA GLU A 374 -11.22 24.96 -8.46
C GLU A 374 -11.85 25.25 -9.83
N ALA A 375 -13.18 25.27 -9.86
CA ALA A 375 -13.97 25.66 -11.02
C ALA A 375 -15.30 26.25 -10.57
N THR A 376 -15.86 27.15 -11.38
CA THR A 376 -17.27 27.56 -11.28
C THR A 376 -18.03 26.86 -12.39
N ILE A 377 -19.09 26.14 -12.04
CA ILE A 377 -19.92 25.36 -12.97
C ILE A 377 -21.26 26.07 -13.13
N GLU A 378 -21.58 26.44 -14.35
CA GLU A 378 -22.83 27.15 -14.66
C GLU A 378 -24.05 26.29 -14.29
N GLY A 379 -25.09 26.92 -13.74
CA GLY A 379 -26.33 26.22 -13.34
C GLY A 379 -26.93 25.38 -14.46
N ALA A 380 -26.93 25.92 -15.68
CA ALA A 380 -27.38 25.21 -16.88
C ALA A 380 -26.57 23.94 -17.16
N VAL A 381 -25.26 23.95 -16.90
CA VAL A 381 -24.38 22.78 -17.04
C VAL A 381 -24.66 21.75 -15.93
N VAL A 382 -24.90 22.20 -14.70
CA VAL A 382 -25.29 21.32 -13.58
C VAL A 382 -26.59 20.56 -13.92
N GLU A 383 -27.57 21.24 -14.49
CA GLU A 383 -28.84 20.61 -14.88
C GLU A 383 -28.68 19.72 -16.12
N ASN A 384 -28.00 20.21 -17.17
CA ASN A 384 -27.97 19.55 -18.47
C ASN A 384 -26.91 18.46 -18.59
N ILE A 385 -25.78 18.55 -17.90
CA ILE A 385 -24.73 17.52 -17.96
C ILE A 385 -24.76 16.65 -16.71
N LEU A 386 -24.78 17.28 -15.54
CA LEU A 386 -24.67 16.57 -14.26
C LEU A 386 -26.01 15.99 -13.81
N LYS A 387 -27.13 16.48 -14.38
CA LYS A 387 -28.49 15.97 -14.16
C LYS A 387 -28.92 16.09 -12.68
N THR A 388 -28.58 17.20 -12.05
CA THR A 388 -28.90 17.53 -10.65
C THR A 388 -29.09 19.05 -10.50
N THR A 389 -29.19 19.55 -9.27
CA THR A 389 -29.22 20.99 -8.97
C THR A 389 -28.06 21.39 -8.06
N VAL A 390 -27.66 22.66 -8.10
CA VAL A 390 -26.58 23.23 -7.26
C VAL A 390 -26.84 22.94 -5.78
N ARG A 391 -28.02 23.34 -5.28
CA ARG A 391 -28.42 23.13 -3.87
C ARG A 391 -28.27 21.69 -3.39
N LYS A 392 -28.66 20.70 -4.22
CA LYS A 392 -28.53 19.27 -3.88
C LYS A 392 -27.08 18.84 -3.77
N LEU A 393 -26.22 19.37 -4.63
CA LEU A 393 -24.79 19.06 -4.61
C LEU A 393 -24.12 19.63 -3.36
N VAL A 394 -24.42 20.87 -3.00
CA VAL A 394 -23.89 21.53 -1.81
C VAL A 394 -24.36 20.81 -0.55
N GLU A 395 -25.67 20.54 -0.43
CA GLU A 395 -26.23 19.77 0.69
C GLU A 395 -25.58 18.39 0.81
N LEU A 396 -25.46 17.65 -0.31
CA LEU A 396 -24.81 16.34 -0.32
C LEU A 396 -23.35 16.42 0.11
N ASN A 397 -22.59 17.43 -0.34
CA ASN A 397 -21.18 17.58 0.03
C ASN A 397 -21.04 17.80 1.54
N ILE A 398 -21.86 18.69 2.11
CA ILE A 398 -21.87 18.97 3.56
C ILE A 398 -22.19 17.69 4.33
N ILE A 399 -23.26 16.97 3.96
CA ILE A 399 -23.71 15.80 4.71
C ILE A 399 -22.75 14.61 4.52
N LYS A 400 -22.24 14.38 3.29
CA LYS A 400 -21.45 13.20 2.95
C LYS A 400 -19.95 13.41 3.20
N ASN A 401 -19.35 14.38 2.52
CA ASN A 401 -17.89 14.56 2.50
C ASN A 401 -17.38 15.25 3.77
N LEU A 402 -18.20 16.10 4.40
CA LEU A 402 -17.81 16.77 5.65
C LEU A 402 -18.36 16.02 6.86
N ALA A 403 -19.67 16.08 7.11
CA ALA A 403 -20.28 15.51 8.31
C ALA A 403 -20.12 13.99 8.38
N GLY A 404 -20.37 13.28 7.27
CA GLY A 404 -20.20 11.83 7.19
C GLY A 404 -18.76 11.39 7.47
N SER A 405 -17.77 12.05 6.84
CA SER A 405 -16.35 11.79 7.11
C SER A 405 -15.94 12.14 8.54
N ALA A 406 -16.49 13.21 9.12
CA ALA A 406 -16.26 13.57 10.53
C ALA A 406 -16.81 12.50 11.49
N VAL A 407 -18.04 12.02 11.25
CA VAL A 407 -18.65 10.91 12.02
C VAL A 407 -17.83 9.63 11.90
N ALA A 408 -17.24 9.37 10.72
CA ALA A 408 -16.37 8.22 10.49
C ALA A 408 -14.96 8.36 11.10
N GLY A 409 -14.59 9.54 11.62
CA GLY A 409 -13.22 9.81 12.09
C GLY A 409 -12.19 9.76 10.96
N ALA A 410 -12.56 10.15 9.74
CA ALA A 410 -11.68 10.10 8.57
C ALA A 410 -10.51 11.08 8.71
N LEU A 411 -9.31 10.66 8.28
CA LEU A 411 -8.11 11.48 8.29
C LEU A 411 -7.72 11.87 6.86
N GLY A 412 -7.99 13.13 6.49
CA GLY A 412 -7.75 13.64 5.13
C GLY A 412 -8.70 13.06 4.06
N GLY A 413 -9.73 12.32 4.46
CA GLY A 413 -10.72 11.69 3.59
C GLY A 413 -12.04 12.46 3.49
N PHE A 414 -11.98 13.76 3.21
CA PHE A 414 -13.17 14.63 3.13
C PHE A 414 -13.62 14.81 1.67
N ASN A 415 -13.72 13.69 0.94
CA ASN A 415 -13.98 13.62 -0.49
C ASN A 415 -14.84 12.39 -0.83
N ALA A 416 -15.28 12.27 -2.09
CA ALA A 416 -16.11 11.15 -2.54
C ALA A 416 -15.28 9.96 -2.99
N HIS A 417 -14.33 10.14 -3.91
CA HIS A 417 -13.54 9.06 -4.49
C HIS A 417 -12.20 9.52 -5.07
N ALA A 418 -11.52 10.50 -4.47
CA ALA A 418 -10.21 10.96 -4.96
C ALA A 418 -9.21 9.80 -5.20
N SER A 419 -9.25 8.78 -4.34
CA SER A 419 -8.47 7.54 -4.44
C SER A 419 -8.65 6.78 -5.77
N ASN A 420 -9.85 6.77 -6.34
CA ASN A 420 -10.11 6.09 -7.62
C ASN A 420 -9.36 6.78 -8.77
N ILE A 421 -9.44 8.11 -8.81
CA ILE A 421 -8.77 8.92 -9.84
C ILE A 421 -7.25 8.80 -9.70
N VAL A 422 -6.74 9.03 -8.49
CA VAL A 422 -5.30 8.98 -8.19
C VAL A 422 -4.73 7.62 -8.57
N SER A 423 -5.35 6.53 -8.13
CA SER A 423 -4.89 5.17 -8.44
C SER A 423 -4.85 4.90 -9.95
N ALA A 424 -5.92 5.24 -10.68
CA ALA A 424 -5.99 4.96 -12.11
C ALA A 424 -4.95 5.76 -12.92
N LEU A 425 -4.73 7.02 -12.56
CA LEU A 425 -3.71 7.86 -13.18
C LEU A 425 -2.30 7.40 -12.79
N PHE A 426 -2.08 7.02 -11.52
CA PHE A 426 -0.80 6.54 -11.00
C PHE A 426 -0.34 5.27 -11.72
N ILE A 427 -1.23 4.29 -11.88
CA ILE A 427 -0.92 3.05 -12.60
C ILE A 427 -0.62 3.34 -14.07
N ALA A 428 -1.43 4.21 -14.72
CA ALA A 428 -1.23 4.57 -16.12
C ALA A 428 0.10 5.28 -16.36
N THR A 429 0.55 6.11 -15.43
CA THR A 429 1.72 6.97 -15.60
C THR A 429 2.97 6.48 -14.85
N GLY A 430 2.94 5.26 -14.31
CA GLY A 430 4.12 4.62 -13.70
C GLY A 430 4.55 5.20 -12.35
N GLN A 431 3.60 5.80 -11.63
CA GLN A 431 3.80 6.23 -10.24
C GLN A 431 3.76 5.01 -9.31
N ASP A 432 3.99 5.23 -8.01
CA ASP A 432 3.89 4.19 -6.99
C ASP A 432 2.45 4.08 -6.48
N PRO A 433 1.68 3.02 -6.83
CA PRO A 433 0.27 2.93 -6.45
C PRO A 433 0.06 2.83 -4.93
N ALA A 434 1.07 2.41 -4.16
CA ALA A 434 0.96 2.35 -2.70
C ALA A 434 0.95 3.75 -2.06
N GLN A 435 1.47 4.77 -2.76
CA GLN A 435 1.42 6.17 -2.31
C GLN A 435 0.05 6.81 -2.51
N ASN A 436 -0.92 6.10 -3.10
CA ASN A 436 -2.32 6.52 -3.13
C ASN A 436 -2.86 6.78 -1.71
N VAL A 437 -2.37 6.06 -0.70
CA VAL A 437 -2.76 6.24 0.71
C VAL A 437 -2.60 7.70 1.19
N GLU A 438 -1.52 8.36 0.80
CA GLU A 438 -1.30 9.78 1.08
C GLU A 438 -1.84 10.65 -0.05
N SER A 439 -1.54 10.30 -1.29
CA SER A 439 -1.81 11.14 -2.46
C SER A 439 -3.31 11.33 -2.72
N SER A 440 -4.18 10.50 -2.16
CA SER A 440 -5.62 10.68 -2.21
C SER A 440 -6.21 11.48 -1.05
N GLN A 441 -5.39 11.99 -0.13
CA GLN A 441 -5.87 12.91 0.91
C GLN A 441 -6.38 14.18 0.23
N CYS A 442 -7.67 14.42 0.39
CA CYS A 442 -8.40 15.46 -0.34
C CYS A 442 -9.57 15.95 0.50
N ILE A 443 -9.77 17.27 0.51
CA ILE A 443 -11.03 17.89 0.93
C ILE A 443 -11.72 18.51 -0.29
N THR A 444 -12.99 18.19 -0.46
CA THR A 444 -13.84 18.70 -1.52
C THR A 444 -14.83 19.71 -0.93
N MET A 445 -14.83 20.93 -1.43
CA MET A 445 -15.70 22.02 -0.99
C MET A 445 -16.60 22.44 -2.15
N LEU A 446 -17.89 22.63 -1.85
CA LEU A 446 -18.91 23.06 -2.80
C LEU A 446 -19.67 24.23 -2.19
N GLU A 447 -19.85 25.29 -2.95
CA GLU A 447 -20.52 26.52 -2.52
C GLU A 447 -21.47 27.02 -3.62
N GLU A 448 -22.58 27.61 -3.18
CA GLU A 448 -23.48 28.37 -4.05
C GLU A 448 -22.84 29.73 -4.37
N VAL A 449 -22.75 30.07 -5.65
CA VAL A 449 -22.25 31.38 -6.11
C VAL A 449 -23.23 32.00 -7.10
N ASN A 450 -23.04 33.30 -7.42
CA ASN A 450 -23.94 34.05 -8.31
C ASN A 450 -25.41 33.91 -7.88
N ASP A 451 -25.70 34.30 -6.63
CA ASP A 451 -27.03 34.21 -6.01
C ASP A 451 -27.65 32.79 -6.00
N GLY A 452 -26.80 31.76 -6.05
CA GLY A 452 -27.20 30.35 -6.00
C GLY A 452 -27.52 29.74 -7.37
N GLU A 453 -27.30 30.48 -8.45
CA GLU A 453 -27.46 29.97 -9.82
C GLU A 453 -26.34 29.00 -10.20
N ASP A 454 -25.12 29.27 -9.74
CA ASP A 454 -23.93 28.53 -10.14
C ASP A 454 -23.28 27.80 -8.95
N LEU A 455 -22.47 26.80 -9.29
CA LEU A 455 -21.74 26.00 -8.32
C LEU A 455 -20.25 26.34 -8.36
N HIS A 456 -19.70 26.85 -7.27
CA HIS A 456 -18.25 26.77 -7.06
C HIS A 456 -17.89 25.40 -6.47
N ILE A 457 -16.86 24.77 -7.02
CA ILE A 457 -16.30 23.53 -6.51
C ILE A 457 -14.78 23.67 -6.41
N SER A 458 -14.21 23.18 -5.32
CA SER A 458 -12.76 23.07 -5.16
C SER A 458 -12.35 21.75 -4.52
N VAL A 459 -11.14 21.32 -4.84
CA VAL A 459 -10.43 20.23 -4.17
C VAL A 459 -9.09 20.73 -3.67
N ALA A 460 -8.75 20.41 -2.42
CA ALA A 460 -7.42 20.66 -1.87
C ALA A 460 -6.77 19.33 -1.50
N MET A 461 -5.65 19.04 -2.16
CA MET A 461 -4.87 17.83 -2.00
C MET A 461 -3.49 18.19 -1.47
N THR A 462 -3.20 17.85 -0.21
CA THR A 462 -2.01 18.37 0.48
C THR A 462 -0.77 17.51 0.31
N SER A 463 -0.91 16.28 -0.21
CA SER A 463 0.15 15.28 -0.16
C SER A 463 0.30 14.42 -1.43
N ILE A 464 0.22 15.04 -2.62
CA ILE A 464 0.37 14.33 -3.91
C ILE A 464 1.83 13.95 -4.17
N GLU A 465 2.12 12.65 -4.26
CA GLU A 465 3.48 12.13 -4.44
C GLU A 465 3.67 11.60 -5.86
N VAL A 466 4.21 12.45 -6.73
CA VAL A 466 4.39 12.15 -8.14
C VAL A 466 5.79 12.50 -8.64
N GLY A 467 6.22 11.80 -9.68
CA GLY A 467 7.42 12.08 -10.45
C GLY A 467 7.26 11.70 -11.91
N THR A 468 8.08 12.29 -12.77
CA THR A 468 8.09 12.01 -14.21
C THR A 468 9.40 11.36 -14.67
N ILE A 469 10.29 11.05 -13.72
CA ILE A 469 11.51 10.26 -13.88
C ILE A 469 11.66 9.25 -12.73
N GLY A 470 12.28 8.11 -13.05
CA GLY A 470 12.56 7.03 -12.10
C GLY A 470 11.35 6.13 -11.80
N GLY A 471 11.60 5.00 -11.14
CA GLY A 471 10.56 4.02 -10.85
C GLY A 471 9.90 3.50 -12.13
N GLY A 472 8.59 3.29 -12.11
CA GLY A 472 7.83 2.77 -13.27
C GLY A 472 7.69 3.75 -14.44
N THR A 473 8.08 5.01 -14.29
CA THR A 473 7.94 6.04 -15.34
C THR A 473 8.81 5.79 -16.57
N CYS A 474 9.84 4.93 -16.46
CA CYS A 474 10.72 4.55 -17.56
C CYS A 474 10.12 3.46 -18.47
N LEU A 475 9.12 2.72 -17.99
CA LEU A 475 8.49 1.63 -18.74
C LEU A 475 7.72 2.19 -19.93
N ALA A 476 7.80 1.52 -21.08
CA ALA A 476 7.34 2.06 -22.36
C ALA A 476 5.86 2.51 -22.34
N SER A 477 4.96 1.71 -21.79
CA SER A 477 3.52 2.02 -21.71
C SER A 477 3.24 3.23 -20.81
N GLN A 478 3.90 3.28 -19.65
CA GLN A 478 3.76 4.37 -18.67
C GLN A 478 4.36 5.67 -19.20
N ALA A 479 5.52 5.58 -19.87
CA ALA A 479 6.17 6.68 -20.54
C ALA A 479 5.31 7.26 -21.67
N ALA A 480 4.58 6.42 -22.42
CA ALA A 480 3.63 6.87 -23.43
C ALA A 480 2.46 7.65 -22.81
N CYS A 481 1.94 7.21 -21.65
CA CYS A 481 0.89 7.93 -20.92
C CYS A 481 1.40 9.28 -20.37
N LEU A 482 2.63 9.35 -19.85
CA LEU A 482 3.25 10.62 -19.47
C LEU A 482 3.47 11.56 -20.67
N ASN A 483 3.76 10.99 -21.84
CA ASN A 483 3.92 11.74 -23.08
C ASN A 483 2.59 12.34 -23.57
N LEU A 484 1.48 11.60 -23.43
CA LEU A 484 0.13 12.10 -23.73
C LEU A 484 -0.21 13.35 -22.90
N LEU A 485 0.25 13.40 -21.65
CA LEU A 485 0.11 14.55 -20.75
C LEU A 485 1.14 15.66 -20.99
N GLY A 486 2.14 15.44 -21.85
CA GLY A 486 3.21 16.41 -22.12
C GLY A 486 4.24 16.56 -20.99
N VAL A 487 4.32 15.61 -20.05
CA VAL A 487 5.16 15.71 -18.84
C VAL A 487 6.24 14.62 -18.75
N ARG A 488 6.46 13.82 -19.80
CA ARG A 488 7.46 12.73 -19.78
C ARG A 488 8.87 13.26 -19.51
N GLY A 489 9.57 12.62 -18.59
CA GLY A 489 10.99 12.85 -18.37
C GLY A 489 11.30 14.13 -17.57
N PRO A 490 12.59 14.48 -17.45
CA PRO A 490 13.03 15.67 -16.71
C PRO A 490 12.77 16.94 -17.52
N ASN A 491 12.44 18.03 -16.83
CA ASN A 491 12.40 19.35 -17.43
C ASN A 491 13.78 20.02 -17.28
N LEU A 492 14.51 20.14 -18.39
CA LEU A 492 15.88 20.67 -18.38
C LEU A 492 15.94 22.18 -18.10
N ALA A 493 14.94 22.93 -18.54
CA ALA A 493 14.90 24.38 -18.37
C ALA A 493 14.46 24.79 -16.97
N SER A 494 13.50 24.06 -16.39
CA SER A 494 12.95 24.31 -15.07
C SER A 494 12.76 22.98 -14.32
N PRO A 495 13.81 22.44 -13.68
CA PRO A 495 13.73 21.18 -12.95
C PRO A 495 12.55 21.13 -11.97
N GLY A 496 11.74 20.07 -12.07
CA GLY A 496 10.52 19.87 -11.28
C GLY A 496 9.24 20.42 -11.92
N ALA A 497 9.32 21.16 -13.03
CA ALA A 497 8.14 21.69 -13.70
C ALA A 497 7.21 20.58 -14.23
N ASN A 498 7.77 19.48 -14.77
CA ASN A 498 6.95 18.39 -15.29
C ASN A 498 6.22 17.65 -14.16
N ALA A 499 6.92 17.37 -13.06
CA ALA A 499 6.30 16.75 -11.90
C ALA A 499 5.28 17.67 -11.20
N LYS A 500 5.48 18.99 -11.25
CA LYS A 500 4.51 19.97 -10.73
C LYS A 500 3.25 19.99 -11.60
N LEU A 501 3.41 20.02 -12.92
CA LEU A 501 2.30 19.95 -13.86
C LEU A 501 1.54 18.61 -13.75
N LEU A 502 2.23 17.48 -13.58
CA LEU A 502 1.56 16.21 -13.34
C LEU A 502 0.69 16.26 -12.07
N ALA A 503 1.14 16.92 -11.00
CA ALA A 503 0.36 17.06 -9.77
C ALA A 503 -0.88 17.93 -9.95
N THR A 504 -0.81 19.01 -10.74
CA THR A 504 -1.99 19.83 -11.04
C THR A 504 -2.99 19.08 -11.92
N ILE A 505 -2.52 18.30 -12.90
CA ILE A 505 -3.37 17.41 -13.71
C ILE A 505 -4.06 16.35 -12.83
N VAL A 506 -3.36 15.77 -11.86
CA VAL A 506 -3.97 14.85 -10.88
C VAL A 506 -5.09 15.54 -10.11
N ALA A 507 -4.83 16.72 -9.55
CA ALA A 507 -5.83 17.49 -8.79
C ALA A 507 -7.04 17.89 -9.66
N GLY A 508 -6.83 18.39 -10.88
CA GLY A 508 -7.91 18.71 -11.82
C GLY A 508 -8.72 17.48 -12.26
N SER A 509 -8.07 16.33 -12.39
CA SER A 509 -8.76 15.06 -12.67
C SER A 509 -9.61 14.62 -11.47
N VAL A 510 -9.12 14.83 -10.24
CA VAL A 510 -9.88 14.57 -9.01
C VAL A 510 -11.08 15.51 -8.93
N LEU A 511 -10.91 16.81 -9.21
CA LEU A 511 -12.01 17.78 -9.28
C LEU A 511 -13.12 17.32 -10.24
N ALA A 512 -12.76 16.92 -11.46
CA ALA A 512 -13.69 16.39 -12.45
C ALA A 512 -14.42 15.12 -11.95
N GLY A 513 -13.66 14.19 -11.36
CA GLY A 513 -14.20 12.97 -10.78
C GLY A 513 -15.19 13.25 -9.65
N GLU A 514 -14.83 14.12 -8.70
CA GLU A 514 -15.66 14.51 -7.56
C GLU A 514 -16.98 15.13 -8.03
N LEU A 515 -16.91 16.09 -8.95
CA LEU A 515 -18.09 16.76 -9.52
C LEU A 515 -19.07 15.75 -10.12
N SER A 516 -18.58 14.83 -10.93
CA SER A 516 -19.42 13.82 -11.57
C SER A 516 -20.00 12.81 -10.57
N LEU A 517 -19.20 12.29 -9.63
CA LEU A 517 -19.70 11.30 -8.68
C LEU A 517 -20.74 11.89 -7.72
N LEU A 518 -20.47 13.09 -7.18
CA LEU A 518 -21.42 13.80 -6.31
C LEU A 518 -22.74 14.05 -7.06
N ALA A 519 -22.70 14.41 -8.34
CA ALA A 519 -23.90 14.56 -9.16
C ALA A 519 -24.66 13.25 -9.38
N ALA A 520 -23.95 12.14 -9.64
CA ALA A 520 -24.59 10.82 -9.78
C ALA A 520 -25.28 10.38 -8.47
N LEU A 521 -24.67 10.67 -7.32
CA LEU A 521 -25.24 10.41 -6.00
C LEU A 521 -26.46 11.30 -5.71
N ALA A 522 -26.36 12.62 -5.94
CA ALA A 522 -27.43 13.58 -5.70
C ALA A 522 -28.68 13.33 -6.58
N SER A 523 -28.47 12.74 -7.76
CA SER A 523 -29.53 12.36 -8.70
C SER A 523 -30.07 10.93 -8.50
N GLY A 524 -29.47 10.13 -7.62
CA GLY A 524 -29.86 8.73 -7.38
C GLY A 524 -29.44 7.75 -8.48
N LYS A 525 -28.60 8.16 -9.45
CA LYS A 525 -28.25 7.38 -10.65
C LYS A 525 -27.03 6.47 -10.52
N LEU A 526 -26.44 6.37 -9.33
CA LEU A 526 -25.21 5.58 -9.15
C LEU A 526 -25.42 4.11 -9.51
N VAL A 527 -26.46 3.47 -8.96
CA VAL A 527 -26.72 2.04 -9.14
C VAL A 527 -27.01 1.70 -10.60
N GLU A 528 -27.85 2.49 -11.27
CA GLU A 528 -28.19 2.29 -12.69
C GLU A 528 -26.93 2.35 -13.58
N SER A 529 -26.06 3.32 -13.32
CA SER A 529 -24.81 3.49 -14.07
C SER A 529 -23.87 2.29 -13.86
N HIS A 530 -23.65 1.88 -12.60
CA HIS A 530 -22.84 0.70 -12.29
C HIS A 530 -23.41 -0.58 -12.90
N MET A 531 -24.74 -0.77 -12.90
CA MET A 531 -25.37 -1.94 -13.52
C MET A 531 -25.18 -1.98 -15.03
N LYS A 532 -25.14 -0.82 -15.71
CA LYS A 532 -24.96 -0.73 -17.16
C LYS A 532 -23.54 -0.99 -17.64
N TYR A 533 -22.52 -0.51 -16.90
CA TYR A 533 -21.13 -0.55 -17.36
C TYR A 533 -20.18 -1.40 -16.51
N ASN A 534 -20.56 -1.76 -15.29
CA ASN A 534 -19.70 -2.51 -14.36
C ASN A 534 -20.22 -3.94 -14.10
N ARG A 535 -21.33 -4.35 -14.72
CA ARG A 535 -21.71 -5.76 -14.92
C ARG A 535 -21.71 -6.03 -16.41
N SER A 536 -21.00 -7.07 -16.84
CA SER A 536 -21.08 -7.47 -18.23
C SER A 536 -22.51 -7.99 -18.49
N SER A 537 -23.18 -7.44 -19.50
CA SER A 537 -24.43 -8.01 -20.01
C SER A 537 -24.22 -9.42 -20.58
N LYS A 538 -22.96 -9.85 -20.76
CA LYS A 538 -22.58 -11.23 -21.13
C LYS A 538 -22.74 -12.22 -19.97
N ASP A 539 -22.42 -11.84 -18.73
CA ASP A 539 -22.54 -12.73 -17.56
C ASP A 539 -24.00 -13.03 -17.21
N VAL A 540 -24.91 -12.08 -17.49
CA VAL A 540 -26.36 -12.28 -17.31
C VAL A 540 -26.92 -13.20 -18.38
N ALA A 541 -26.43 -13.10 -19.62
CA ALA A 541 -26.84 -13.98 -20.71
C ALA A 541 -26.29 -15.41 -20.55
N SER A 542 -25.05 -15.57 -20.05
CA SER A 542 -24.48 -16.91 -19.81
C SER A 542 -25.13 -17.64 -18.64
N ALA A 543 -25.48 -16.91 -17.57
CA ALA A 543 -26.20 -17.47 -16.43
C ALA A 543 -27.65 -17.88 -16.79
N ALA A 544 -28.32 -17.12 -17.66
CA ALA A 544 -29.65 -17.47 -18.16
C ALA A 544 -29.61 -18.66 -19.15
N SER A 545 -28.51 -18.87 -19.87
CA SER A 545 -28.37 -20.03 -20.78
C SER A 545 -27.97 -21.33 -20.09
N SER A 546 -27.52 -21.29 -18.84
CA SER A 546 -27.11 -22.48 -18.08
C SER A 546 -28.21 -23.08 -17.19
N GLU A 547 -29.39 -22.46 -17.14
CA GLU A 547 -30.56 -23.00 -16.42
C GLU A 547 -31.52 -23.81 -17.33
N ASP A 548 -31.25 -23.87 -18.64
CA ASP A 548 -32.10 -24.56 -19.64
C ASP A 548 -31.42 -25.79 -20.30
N THR A 549 -30.51 -26.48 -19.59
CA THR A 549 -29.98 -27.80 -20.02
C THR A 549 -30.01 -28.84 -18.92
#